data_AF-A0A443RWN7-F1
#
_entry.id   AF-A0A443RWN7-F1
#
_cell.length_a   1.000
_cell.length_b   1.000
_cell.length_c   1.000
_cell.angle_alpha   90.00
_cell.angle_beta   90.00
_cell.angle_gamma   90.00
#
_symmetry.space_group_name_H-M   'P 1'
#
loop_
_entity.id
_entity.type
_entity.pdbx_description
1 polymer ?
#
loop_
_entity_poly.entity_id
_entity_poly.type
_entity_poly.pdbx_seq_one_letter_code
_entity_poly.pdbx_strand_id
1 'polypeptide(L)'
;MAFESKKFRLIAFMILVLVLFVILAIFAVLKYKVTTEKGKKLLVIMIDGVRHDYPDRESNLTAFQKLTSDGVKAEYLEPVFPSSTYPNWYAIATGLFPETNGFVANRMYDELRNDFFLMSPHPNASHKHWWNKAEPIW
;
A
#
# COMPACT_ATOMS: atom_id res chain seq x y z
N MET A 1 -18.98 68.97 6.92
CA MET A 1 -17.72 68.34 7.38
C MET A 1 -17.91 66.97 8.05
N ALA A 2 -19.01 66.69 8.77
CA ALA A 2 -19.25 65.40 9.44
C ALA A 2 -19.72 64.21 8.55
N PHE A 3 -20.14 64.47 7.31
CA PHE A 3 -20.59 63.42 6.37
C PHE A 3 -19.42 62.72 5.67
N GLU A 4 -18.39 63.49 5.29
CA GLU A 4 -17.12 63.00 4.73
C GLU A 4 -16.38 62.07 5.72
N SER A 5 -16.39 62.37 7.02
CA SER A 5 -15.71 61.56 8.03
C SER A 5 -16.38 60.19 8.26
N LYS A 6 -17.70 60.08 8.11
CA LYS A 6 -18.43 58.80 8.18
C LYS A 6 -18.14 57.92 6.96
N LYS A 7 -18.09 58.49 5.76
CA LYS A 7 -17.70 57.78 4.53
C LYS A 7 -16.27 57.27 4.61
N PHE A 8 -15.34 58.09 5.08
CA PHE A 8 -13.94 57.68 5.28
C PHE A 8 -13.81 56.52 6.28
N ARG A 9 -14.55 56.58 7.41
CA ARG A 9 -14.59 55.48 8.39
C ARG A 9 -15.19 54.19 7.82
N LEU A 10 -16.22 54.29 6.99
CA LEU A 10 -16.84 53.14 6.34
C LEU A 10 -15.88 52.49 5.33
N ILE A 11 -15.18 53.30 4.52
CA ILE A 11 -14.18 52.81 3.56
C ILE A 11 -13.01 52.15 4.30
N ALA A 12 -12.48 52.76 5.36
CA ALA A 12 -11.42 52.16 6.16
C ALA A 12 -11.85 50.83 6.81
N PHE A 13 -13.08 50.74 7.29
CA PHE A 13 -13.65 49.51 7.83
C PHE A 13 -13.79 48.41 6.76
N MET A 14 -14.28 48.75 5.55
CA MET A 14 -14.36 47.82 4.43
C MET A 14 -12.98 47.29 4.00
N ILE A 15 -11.96 48.16 3.97
CA ILE A 15 -10.57 47.77 3.68
C ILE A 15 -10.05 46.81 4.75
N LEU A 16 -10.30 47.08 6.02
CA LEU A 16 -9.90 46.21 7.13
C LEU A 16 -10.52 44.81 7.01
N VAL A 17 -11.82 44.74 6.71
CA VAL A 17 -12.54 43.47 6.52
C VAL A 17 -11.98 42.70 5.33
N LEU A 18 -11.69 43.37 4.21
CA LEU A 18 -11.10 42.75 3.03
C LEU A 18 -9.70 42.18 3.34
N VAL A 19 -8.85 42.93 4.05
CA VAL A 19 -7.52 42.48 4.45
C VAL A 19 -7.62 41.26 5.36
N LEU A 20 -8.53 41.28 6.35
CA LEU A 20 -8.77 40.14 7.23
C LEU A 20 -9.21 38.89 6.44
N PHE A 21 -10.13 39.07 5.49
CA PHE A 21 -10.60 37.98 4.63
C PHE A 21 -9.47 37.39 3.76
N VAL A 22 -8.62 38.25 3.18
CA VAL A 22 -7.45 37.81 2.39
C VAL A 22 -6.46 37.05 3.28
N ILE A 23 -6.19 37.54 4.49
CA ILE A 23 -5.31 36.86 5.45
C ILE A 23 -5.88 35.48 5.79
N LEU A 24 -7.17 35.37 6.11
CA LEU A 24 -7.84 34.09 6.41
C LEU A 24 -7.80 33.13 5.22
N ALA A 25 -8.01 33.63 3.99
CA ALA A 25 -7.92 32.82 2.77
C ALA A 25 -6.49 32.30 2.55
N ILE A 26 -5.47 33.12 2.77
CA ILE A 26 -4.05 32.70 2.70
C ILE A 26 -3.77 31.62 3.74
N PHE A 27 -4.21 31.80 4.99
CA PHE A 27 -4.06 30.78 6.04
C PHE A 27 -4.74 29.46 5.69
N ALA A 28 -5.94 29.50 5.10
CA ALA A 28 -6.65 28.30 4.65
C ALA A 28 -5.90 27.56 3.53
N VAL A 29 -5.37 28.29 2.53
CA VAL A 29 -4.59 27.72 1.42
C VAL A 29 -3.28 27.10 1.92
N LEU A 30 -2.59 27.76 2.86
CA LEU A 30 -1.35 27.26 3.44
C LEU A 30 -1.60 25.98 4.27
N LYS A 31 -2.68 25.95 5.08
CA LYS A 31 -3.11 24.75 5.82
C LYS A 31 -3.39 23.58 4.87
N TYR A 32 -4.13 23.82 3.79
CA TYR A 32 -4.47 22.79 2.80
C TYR A 32 -3.23 22.16 2.16
N LYS A 33 -2.24 22.98 1.76
CA LYS A 33 -0.99 22.47 1.19
C LYS A 33 -0.18 21.62 2.19
N VAL A 34 -0.12 22.02 3.45
CA VAL A 34 0.60 21.28 4.51
C VAL A 34 -0.04 19.91 4.80
N THR A 35 -1.36 19.79 4.71
CA THR A 35 -2.06 18.51 4.91
C THR A 35 -2.04 17.59 3.69
N THR A 36 -1.53 18.03 2.55
CA THR A 36 -1.46 17.22 1.32
C THR A 36 -0.07 16.64 1.09
N GLU A 37 0.63 16.20 2.14
CA GLU A 37 1.68 15.22 1.92
C GLU A 37 1.00 13.92 1.44
N LYS A 38 1.17 13.61 0.15
CA LYS A 38 0.84 12.27 -0.36
C LYS A 38 1.62 11.28 0.51
N GLY A 39 0.90 10.51 1.32
CA GLY A 39 1.50 9.49 2.17
C GLY A 39 2.45 8.59 1.37
N LYS A 40 3.49 8.09 2.05
CA LYS A 40 4.48 7.19 1.44
C LYS A 40 3.75 6.04 0.73
N LYS A 41 4.13 5.77 -0.51
CA LYS A 41 3.57 4.67 -1.30
C LYS A 41 4.25 3.37 -0.90
N LEU A 42 3.46 2.30 -0.83
CA LEU A 42 3.96 0.94 -0.63
C LEU A 42 4.11 0.26 -1.99
N LEU A 43 5.30 -0.29 -2.25
CA LEU A 43 5.57 -1.19 -3.37
C LEU A 43 6.01 -2.53 -2.79
N VAL A 44 5.27 -3.59 -3.10
CA VAL A 44 5.62 -4.97 -2.73
C VAL A 44 6.15 -5.67 -3.97
N ILE A 45 7.37 -6.21 -3.89
CA ILE A 45 8.00 -6.98 -4.95
C ILE A 45 8.14 -8.42 -4.45
N MET A 46 7.46 -9.35 -5.10
CA MET A 46 7.56 -10.79 -4.81
C MET A 46 8.38 -11.45 -5.92
N ILE A 47 9.49 -12.10 -5.54
CA ILE A 47 10.35 -12.83 -6.48
C ILE A 47 10.36 -14.30 -6.03
N ASP A 48 9.80 -15.18 -6.86
CA ASP A 48 9.65 -16.59 -6.50
C ASP A 48 11.02 -17.31 -6.46
N GLY A 49 11.16 -18.27 -5.55
CA GLY A 49 12.33 -19.14 -5.46
C GLY A 49 13.66 -18.48 -5.05
N VAL A 50 13.65 -17.22 -4.60
CA VAL A 50 14.87 -16.55 -4.11
C VAL A 50 15.13 -16.97 -2.66
N ARG A 51 16.09 -17.88 -2.46
CA ARG A 51 16.53 -18.27 -1.13
C ARG A 51 17.31 -17.12 -0.47
N HIS A 52 17.27 -17.06 0.86
CA HIS A 52 17.80 -15.94 1.66
C HIS A 52 19.28 -15.60 1.38
N ASP A 53 20.08 -16.58 0.95
CA ASP A 53 21.51 -16.46 0.72
C ASP A 53 21.92 -16.30 -0.75
N TYR A 54 20.98 -16.41 -1.71
CA TYR A 54 21.30 -16.21 -3.13
C TYR A 54 21.82 -14.79 -3.41
N PRO A 55 21.21 -13.70 -2.87
CA PRO A 55 21.72 -12.35 -3.10
C PRO A 55 23.13 -12.09 -2.59
N ASP A 56 23.57 -12.85 -1.58
CA ASP A 56 24.91 -12.69 -0.98
C ASP A 56 25.96 -13.54 -1.69
N ARG A 57 25.56 -14.62 -2.35
CA ARG A 57 26.45 -15.52 -3.12
C ARG A 57 26.80 -14.96 -4.50
N GLU A 58 25.91 -14.17 -5.08
CA GLU A 58 26.03 -13.71 -6.47
C GLU A 58 26.38 -12.21 -6.56
N SER A 59 27.64 -11.92 -6.87
CA SER A 59 28.15 -10.53 -6.88
C SER A 59 27.56 -9.66 -8.00
N ASN A 60 26.97 -10.26 -9.03
CA ASN A 60 26.33 -9.56 -10.15
C ASN A 60 24.92 -9.06 -9.83
N LEU A 61 24.34 -9.40 -8.67
CA LEU A 61 23.02 -8.96 -8.22
C LEU A 61 23.07 -7.56 -7.57
N THR A 62 23.54 -6.56 -8.33
CA THR A 62 23.80 -5.20 -7.84
C THR A 62 22.57 -4.49 -7.28
N ALA A 63 21.37 -4.80 -7.78
CA ALA A 63 20.12 -4.24 -7.26
C ALA A 63 19.84 -4.68 -5.82
N PHE A 64 20.07 -5.96 -5.48
CA PHE A 64 19.89 -6.47 -4.12
C PHE A 64 20.93 -5.88 -3.15
N GLN A 65 22.17 -5.70 -3.61
CA GLN A 65 23.22 -5.04 -2.84
C GLN A 65 22.81 -3.61 -2.49
N LYS A 66 22.29 -2.86 -3.48
CA LYS A 66 21.80 -1.49 -3.27
C LYS A 66 20.60 -1.42 -2.32
N LEU A 67 19.65 -2.35 -2.44
CA LEU A 67 18.51 -2.44 -1.52
C LEU A 67 18.94 -2.71 -0.07
N THR A 68 19.99 -3.52 0.11
CA THR A 68 20.52 -3.86 1.43
C THR A 68 21.37 -2.74 2.02
N SER A 69 22.17 -2.04 1.21
CA SER A 69 23.02 -0.92 1.67
C SER A 69 22.19 0.31 2.06
N ASP A 70 21.11 0.58 1.32
CA ASP A 70 20.28 1.77 1.49
C ASP A 70 19.04 1.48 2.37
N GLY A 71 18.89 0.25 2.87
CA GLY A 71 17.67 -0.24 3.51
C GLY A 71 17.92 -1.19 4.69
N VAL A 72 16.97 -2.10 4.90
CA VAL A 72 17.02 -3.10 5.99
C VAL A 72 16.79 -4.49 5.38
N LYS A 73 17.57 -5.47 5.84
CA LYS A 73 17.48 -6.87 5.42
C LYS A 73 17.35 -7.77 6.66
N ALA A 74 16.40 -8.69 6.63
CA ALA A 74 16.33 -9.79 7.60
C ALA A 74 17.30 -10.92 7.21
N GLU A 75 17.77 -11.71 8.18
CA GLU A 75 18.68 -12.84 7.91
C GLU A 75 18.05 -13.88 6.97
N TYR A 76 16.78 -14.20 7.19
CA TYR A 76 15.93 -15.00 6.32
C TYR A 76 14.46 -14.76 6.65
N LEU A 77 13.58 -15.23 5.78
CA LEU A 77 12.13 -15.35 6.01
C LEU A 77 11.81 -16.84 6.18
N GLU A 78 11.17 -17.21 7.29
CA GLU A 78 10.66 -18.57 7.47
C GLU A 78 9.34 -18.73 6.71
N PRO A 79 9.25 -19.65 5.73
CA PRO A 79 8.03 -19.85 4.96
C PRO A 79 6.99 -20.62 5.77
N VAL A 80 5.71 -20.39 5.47
CA VAL A 80 4.65 -21.27 5.96
C VAL A 80 4.75 -22.64 5.28
N PHE A 81 4.33 -23.70 5.97
CA PHE A 81 4.23 -25.03 5.38
C PHE A 81 2.90 -25.18 4.60
N PRO A 82 2.92 -25.75 3.38
CA PRO A 82 4.10 -26.13 2.61
C PRO A 82 4.81 -24.91 2.01
N SER A 83 6.13 -25.01 1.81
CA SER A 83 6.98 -23.97 1.20
C SER A 83 6.77 -23.86 -0.32
N SER A 84 5.53 -23.62 -0.74
CA SER A 84 5.08 -23.47 -2.12
C SER A 84 4.58 -22.05 -2.40
N THR A 85 4.60 -21.64 -3.67
CA THR A 85 4.24 -20.32 -4.17
C THR A 85 2.93 -19.76 -3.60
N TYR A 86 1.76 -20.30 -3.98
CA TYR A 86 0.46 -19.75 -3.57
C TYR A 86 0.22 -19.79 -2.06
N PRO A 87 0.54 -20.89 -1.35
CA PRO A 87 0.44 -20.91 0.11
C PRO A 87 1.22 -19.78 0.79
N ASN A 88 2.46 -19.52 0.37
CA ASN A 88 3.29 -18.47 0.96
C ASN A 88 2.87 -17.07 0.50
N TRP A 89 2.56 -16.92 -0.79
CA TRP A 89 2.18 -15.61 -1.33
C TRP A 89 0.90 -15.09 -0.70
N TYR A 90 -0.09 -15.96 -0.52
CA TYR A 90 -1.36 -15.56 0.10
C TYR A 90 -1.22 -15.40 1.61
N ALA A 91 -0.36 -16.19 2.27
CA ALA A 91 -0.02 -15.96 3.69
C ALA A 91 0.64 -14.59 3.92
N ILE A 92 1.56 -14.16 3.05
CA ILE A 92 2.18 -12.82 3.11
C ILE A 92 1.12 -11.73 2.89
N ALA A 93 0.21 -11.93 1.94
CA ALA A 93 -0.82 -10.95 1.61
C ALA A 93 -1.89 -10.78 2.70
N THR A 94 -2.19 -11.83 3.47
CA THR A 94 -3.32 -11.89 4.41
C THR A 94 -2.89 -11.93 5.89
N GLY A 95 -1.64 -12.29 6.17
CA GLY A 95 -1.16 -12.54 7.53
C GLY A 95 -1.69 -13.84 8.17
N LEU A 96 -2.31 -14.73 7.39
CA LEU A 96 -2.96 -15.94 7.88
C LEU A 96 -2.29 -17.22 7.35
N PHE A 97 -2.28 -18.27 8.17
CA PHE A 97 -1.78 -19.59 7.76
C PHE A 97 -2.66 -20.22 6.66
N PRO A 98 -2.09 -21.13 5.84
CA PRO A 98 -2.80 -21.85 4.79
C PRO A 98 -4.14 -22.51 5.20
N GLU A 99 -4.19 -23.08 6.41
CA GLU A 99 -5.42 -23.70 6.94
C GLU A 99 -6.57 -22.70 7.14
N THR A 100 -6.23 -21.45 7.44
CA THR A 100 -7.18 -20.36 7.67
C THR A 100 -7.51 -19.63 6.36
N ASN A 101 -6.49 -19.31 5.57
CA ASN A 101 -6.66 -18.53 4.34
C ASN A 101 -7.16 -19.37 3.14
N GLY A 102 -7.07 -20.71 3.21
CA GLY A 102 -7.59 -21.63 2.20
C GLY A 102 -6.60 -22.09 1.13
N PHE A 103 -5.41 -21.49 1.02
CA PHE A 103 -4.40 -21.86 0.03
C PHE A 103 -3.38 -22.83 0.62
N VAL A 104 -3.73 -24.11 0.60
CA VAL A 104 -2.88 -25.20 1.15
C VAL A 104 -1.90 -25.79 0.15
N ALA A 105 -2.09 -25.56 -1.15
CA ALA A 105 -1.17 -26.03 -2.20
C ALA A 105 -1.30 -25.19 -3.49
N ASN A 106 -0.32 -25.33 -4.40
CA ASN A 106 -0.40 -24.74 -5.75
C ASN A 106 -1.43 -25.45 -6.66
N ARG A 107 -1.90 -26.62 -6.24
CA ARG A 107 -2.95 -27.40 -6.91
C ARG A 107 -3.86 -27.98 -5.83
N MET A 108 -5.14 -27.67 -5.88
CA MET A 108 -6.11 -28.06 -4.84
C MET A 108 -7.37 -28.59 -5.51
N TYR A 109 -8.12 -29.42 -4.79
CA TYR A 109 -9.43 -29.90 -5.22
C TYR A 109 -10.45 -29.54 -4.13
N ASP A 110 -11.59 -28.98 -4.53
CA ASP A 110 -12.72 -28.69 -3.64
C ASP A 110 -13.85 -29.67 -3.96
N GLU A 111 -14.05 -30.63 -3.06
CA GLU A 111 -15.06 -31.67 -3.18
C GLU A 111 -16.50 -31.12 -3.24
N LEU A 112 -16.80 -30.03 -2.51
CA LEU A 112 -18.14 -29.46 -2.45
C LEU A 112 -18.52 -28.77 -3.76
N ARG A 113 -17.51 -28.30 -4.50
CA ARG A 113 -17.67 -27.59 -5.77
C ARG A 113 -17.34 -28.44 -6.99
N ASN A 114 -16.75 -29.61 -6.77
CA ASN A 114 -16.20 -30.47 -7.82
C ASN A 114 -15.29 -29.66 -8.77
N ASP A 115 -14.38 -28.87 -8.20
CA ASP A 115 -13.49 -27.97 -8.94
C ASP A 115 -12.03 -28.13 -8.52
N PHE A 116 -11.12 -27.93 -9.48
CA PHE A 116 -9.68 -27.94 -9.25
C PHE A 116 -9.13 -26.53 -9.32
N PHE A 117 -8.47 -26.10 -8.26
CA PHE A 117 -7.51 -25.00 -8.36
C PHE A 117 -6.26 -25.52 -9.05
N LEU A 118 -5.94 -24.93 -10.19
CA LEU A 118 -4.67 -25.13 -10.87
C LEU A 118 -4.01 -23.77 -10.99
N MET A 119 -2.74 -23.69 -10.61
CA MET A 119 -1.96 -22.46 -10.63
C MET A 119 -2.09 -21.70 -11.97
N SER A 120 -2.09 -20.36 -11.88
CA SER A 120 -2.07 -19.47 -13.05
C SER A 120 -0.98 -19.89 -14.04
N PRO A 121 -1.25 -19.85 -15.36
CA PRO A 121 -2.37 -19.18 -16.03
C PRO A 121 -3.63 -20.03 -16.25
N HIS A 122 -3.84 -21.12 -15.51
CA HIS A 122 -5.03 -21.95 -15.70
C HIS A 122 -6.33 -21.18 -15.36
N PRO A 123 -7.42 -21.29 -16.17
CA PRO A 123 -8.65 -20.53 -15.97
C PRO A 123 -9.28 -20.68 -14.58
N ASN A 124 -9.27 -21.89 -14.03
CA ASN A 124 -9.83 -22.17 -12.70
C ASN A 124 -9.16 -21.36 -11.57
N ALA A 125 -7.93 -20.90 -11.75
CA ALA A 125 -7.23 -20.07 -10.76
C ALA A 125 -8.02 -18.79 -10.43
N SER A 126 -8.83 -18.30 -11.37
CA SER A 126 -9.62 -17.07 -11.24
C SER A 126 -11.01 -17.29 -10.66
N HIS A 127 -11.40 -18.54 -10.35
CA HIS A 127 -12.71 -18.79 -9.74
C HIS A 127 -12.75 -18.17 -8.33
N LYS A 128 -13.73 -17.28 -8.11
CA LYS A 128 -13.80 -16.43 -6.90
C LYS A 128 -13.78 -17.20 -5.59
N HIS A 129 -14.37 -18.39 -5.55
CA HIS A 129 -14.52 -19.16 -4.31
C HIS A 129 -13.17 -19.56 -3.67
N TRP A 130 -12.09 -19.66 -4.45
CA TRP A 130 -10.74 -19.89 -3.93
C TRP A 130 -10.19 -18.72 -3.11
N TRP A 131 -10.68 -17.51 -3.36
CA TRP A 131 -10.13 -16.25 -2.84
C TRP A 131 -11.01 -15.58 -1.77
N ASN A 132 -12.12 -16.20 -1.39
CA ASN A 132 -13.12 -15.59 -0.51
C ASN A 132 -12.90 -15.88 0.99
N LYS A 133 -11.88 -16.65 1.37
CA LYS A 133 -11.64 -17.04 2.76
C LYS A 133 -10.86 -16.00 3.58
N ALA A 134 -10.13 -15.10 2.93
CA ALA A 134 -9.31 -14.10 3.61
C ALA A 134 -9.27 -12.78 2.82
N GLU A 135 -9.06 -11.68 3.54
CA GLU A 135 -8.88 -10.34 2.98
C GLU A 135 -7.38 -10.05 2.80
N PRO A 136 -6.90 -9.84 1.56
CA PRO A 136 -5.52 -9.44 1.32
C PRO A 136 -5.32 -7.94 1.62
N ILE A 137 -4.06 -7.50 1.69
CA ILE A 137 -3.69 -6.09 1.93
C ILE A 137 -4.17 -5.09 0.86
N TRP A 138 -4.67 -5.56 -0.29
CA TRP A 138 -5.07 -4.73 -1.44
C TRP A 138 -6.58 -4.61 -1.61
#